data_AF-A0A7J2SAE8-F1
#
_entry.id   AF-A0A7J2SAE8-F1
#
_cell.length_a   1.000
_cell.length_b   1.000
_cell.length_c   1.000
_cell.angle_alpha   90.00
_cell.angle_beta   90.00
_cell.angle_gamma   90.00
#
_symmetry.space_group_name_H-M   'P 1'
#
loop_
_entity.id
_entity.type
_entity.pdbx_description
1 polymer ?
#
loop_
_entity_poly.entity_id
_entity_poly.type
_entity_poly.pdbx_seq_one_letter_code
_entity_poly.pdbx_strand_id
1 'polypeptide(L)'
;MDKLLSLAINAGKLKKIKRRGWIRVGIEEVESVADHSYRTTLIAMLIGDRLKLNVEKMIKMALLHDIAECITGDITPHEMKKEKKMEVEEEVMKELIGDMNEYYEIWKEFISMESEEAKIIHDIDKMEMLLQAKEYEKDYCKEKLKEFWEEEKHIKHPFLISLIEEIKKI
;
A
#
# COMPACT_ATOMS: atom_id res chain seq x y z
N MET A 1 -2.19 -28.37 4.28
CA MET A 1 -1.33 -27.70 3.29
C MET A 1 -0.29 -26.92 4.07
N ASP A 2 0.96 -26.96 3.64
CA ASP A 2 2.03 -26.17 4.25
C ASP A 2 1.64 -24.66 4.29
N LYS A 3 1.92 -23.97 5.41
CA LYS A 3 1.48 -22.58 5.62
C LYS A 3 2.20 -21.59 4.71
N LEU A 4 3.49 -21.82 4.43
CA LEU A 4 4.24 -21.02 3.47
C LEU A 4 3.63 -21.16 2.07
N LEU A 5 3.31 -22.39 1.66
CA LEU A 5 2.62 -22.62 0.38
C LEU A 5 1.23 -21.96 0.35
N SER A 6 0.47 -22.06 1.45
CA SER A 6 -0.84 -21.43 1.57
C SER A 6 -0.75 -19.91 1.44
N LEU A 7 0.21 -19.26 2.11
CA LEU A 7 0.42 -17.82 2.01
C LEU A 7 0.81 -17.43 0.58
N ALA A 8 1.74 -18.16 -0.05
CA ALA A 8 2.16 -17.89 -1.43
C ALA A 8 1.00 -18.02 -2.45
N ILE A 9 0.13 -19.03 -2.29
CA ILE A 9 -1.06 -19.21 -3.12
C ILE A 9 -2.04 -18.03 -2.93
N ASN A 10 -2.25 -17.62 -1.68
CA ASN A 10 -3.13 -16.50 -1.35
C ASN A 10 -2.57 -15.18 -1.90
N ALA A 11 -1.28 -14.90 -1.72
CA ALA A 11 -0.59 -13.75 -2.31
C ALA A 11 -0.79 -13.67 -3.83
N GLY A 12 -0.82 -14.81 -4.51
CA GLY A 12 -1.09 -14.89 -5.95
C GLY A 12 -2.45 -14.31 -6.37
N LYS A 13 -3.45 -14.25 -5.47
CA LYS A 13 -4.76 -13.66 -5.74
C LYS A 13 -4.66 -12.14 -5.94
N LEU A 14 -3.72 -11.46 -5.30
CA LEU A 14 -3.53 -10.01 -5.41
C LEU A 14 -3.31 -9.55 -6.85
N LYS A 15 -2.71 -10.39 -7.70
CA LYS A 15 -2.52 -10.13 -9.14
C LYS A 15 -3.82 -9.90 -9.91
N LYS A 16 -4.94 -10.40 -9.38
CA LYS A 16 -6.28 -10.27 -9.99
C LYS A 16 -7.17 -9.28 -9.25
N ILE A 17 -6.75 -8.82 -8.07
CA ILE A 17 -7.51 -7.84 -7.30
C ILE A 17 -7.10 -6.47 -7.80
N LYS A 18 -8.05 -5.82 -8.46
CA LYS A 18 -7.88 -4.47 -9.01
C LYS A 18 -8.04 -3.43 -7.90
N ARG A 19 -7.22 -2.36 -7.94
CA ARG A 19 -7.32 -1.24 -7.01
C ARG A 19 -8.65 -0.50 -7.22
N ARG A 20 -9.62 -0.71 -6.33
CA ARG A 20 -11.02 -0.28 -6.41
C ARG A 20 -11.19 1.22 -6.38
N GLY A 21 -10.25 1.94 -5.75
CA GLY A 21 -10.23 3.40 -5.78
C GLY A 21 -10.35 3.94 -7.21
N TRP A 22 -9.51 3.44 -8.12
CA TRP A 22 -9.48 3.84 -9.53
C TRP A 22 -10.78 3.47 -10.28
N ILE A 23 -11.31 2.27 -10.03
CA ILE A 23 -12.57 1.80 -10.65
C ILE A 23 -13.74 2.69 -10.24
N ARG A 24 -13.79 3.12 -8.97
CA ARG A 24 -14.86 3.98 -8.44
C ARG A 24 -14.98 5.31 -9.19
N VAL A 25 -13.86 5.86 -9.68
CA VAL A 25 -13.85 7.09 -10.50
C VAL A 25 -13.95 6.81 -12.01
N GLY A 26 -14.24 5.56 -12.38
CA GLY A 26 -14.47 5.14 -13.76
C GLY A 26 -13.18 5.07 -14.59
N ILE A 27 -12.09 4.58 -14.00
CA ILE A 27 -10.90 4.12 -14.72
C ILE A 27 -11.03 2.61 -14.91
N GLU A 28 -10.98 2.13 -16.15
CA GLU A 28 -11.28 0.73 -16.49
C GLU A 28 -10.03 -0.16 -16.44
N GLU A 29 -8.94 0.29 -17.07
CA GLU A 29 -7.67 -0.42 -17.10
C GLU A 29 -6.79 0.02 -15.93
N VAL A 30 -6.98 -0.64 -14.79
CA VAL A 30 -6.31 -0.28 -13.53
C VAL A 30 -5.28 -1.33 -13.11
N GLU A 31 -4.27 -0.87 -12.40
CA GLU A 31 -3.31 -1.70 -11.68
C GLU A 31 -3.98 -2.70 -10.72
N SER A 32 -3.28 -3.78 -10.42
CA SER A 32 -3.63 -4.69 -9.34
C SER A 32 -2.98 -4.29 -8.02
N VAL A 33 -3.48 -4.83 -6.90
CA VAL A 33 -2.84 -4.66 -5.58
C VAL A 33 -1.39 -5.17 -5.58
N ALA A 34 -1.09 -6.19 -6.40
CA ALA A 34 0.27 -6.68 -6.56
C ALA A 34 1.19 -5.70 -7.32
N ASP A 35 0.66 -4.96 -8.30
CA ASP A 35 1.41 -3.93 -9.03
C ASP A 35 1.76 -2.76 -8.11
N HIS A 36 0.76 -2.27 -7.36
CA HIS A 36 0.92 -1.29 -6.29
C HIS A 36 2.00 -1.74 -5.29
N SER A 37 1.84 -2.94 -4.71
CA SER A 37 2.78 -3.49 -3.71
C SER A 37 4.21 -3.59 -4.24
N TYR A 38 4.38 -3.94 -5.52
CA TYR A 38 5.70 -4.00 -6.15
C TYR A 38 6.37 -2.63 -6.18
N ARG A 39 5.68 -1.59 -6.67
CA ARG A 39 6.26 -0.25 -6.76
C ARG A 39 6.43 0.40 -5.39
N THR A 40 5.49 0.19 -4.46
CA THR A 40 5.62 0.58 -3.04
C THR A 40 6.89 -0.02 -2.43
N THR A 41 7.16 -1.30 -2.66
CA THR A 41 8.36 -1.98 -2.14
C THR A 41 9.65 -1.44 -2.78
N LEU A 42 9.64 -1.20 -4.10
CA LEU A 42 10.79 -0.60 -4.80
C LEU A 42 11.11 0.80 -4.24
N ILE A 43 10.09 1.63 -4.04
CA ILE A 43 10.25 2.97 -3.48
C ILE A 43 10.75 2.88 -2.02
N ALA A 44 10.20 1.95 -1.21
CA ALA A 44 10.64 1.70 0.16
C ALA A 44 12.13 1.35 0.24
N MET A 45 12.63 0.53 -0.68
CA MET A 45 14.04 0.20 -0.77
C MET A 45 14.90 1.46 -1.02
N LEU A 46 14.56 2.24 -2.04
CA LEU A 46 15.33 3.42 -2.45
C LEU A 46 15.28 4.55 -1.39
N ILE A 47 14.11 4.78 -0.81
CA ILE A 47 13.94 5.80 0.23
C ILE A 47 14.58 5.36 1.54
N GLY A 48 14.47 4.08 1.91
CA GLY A 48 15.12 3.54 3.09
C GLY A 48 16.63 3.74 3.06
N ASP A 49 17.29 3.45 1.93
CA ASP A 49 18.72 3.73 1.72
C ASP A 49 19.03 5.23 1.87
N ARG A 50 18.21 6.07 1.24
CA ARG A 50 18.39 7.53 1.23
C ARG A 50 18.25 8.16 2.62
N LEU A 51 17.39 7.59 3.46
CA LEU A 51 17.11 8.02 4.84
C LEU A 51 17.94 7.26 5.88
N LYS A 52 18.74 6.26 5.47
CA LYS A 52 19.57 5.41 6.33
C LYS A 52 18.74 4.65 7.39
N LEU A 53 17.60 4.10 6.97
CA LEU A 53 16.71 3.30 7.79
C LEU A 53 16.96 1.80 7.63
N ASN A 54 16.26 0.96 8.39
CA ASN A 54 16.31 -0.48 8.19
C ASN A 54 15.54 -0.89 6.92
N VAL A 55 16.27 -0.96 5.80
CA VAL A 55 15.72 -1.28 4.47
C VAL A 55 15.09 -2.68 4.43
N GLU A 56 15.70 -3.67 5.06
CA GLU A 56 15.15 -5.03 5.10
C GLU A 56 13.76 -5.04 5.73
N LYS A 57 13.61 -4.34 6.86
CA LYS A 57 12.34 -4.21 7.56
C LYS A 57 11.31 -3.45 6.73
N MET A 58 11.71 -2.34 6.09
CA MET A 58 10.84 -1.56 5.21
C MET A 58 10.33 -2.39 4.02
N ILE A 59 11.19 -3.19 3.39
CA ILE A 59 10.79 -4.12 2.31
C ILE A 59 9.81 -5.17 2.83
N LYS A 60 10.07 -5.77 4.00
CA LYS A 60 9.15 -6.74 4.61
C LYS A 60 7.79 -6.09 4.91
N MET A 61 7.77 -4.88 5.47
CA MET A 61 6.53 -4.12 5.71
C MET A 61 5.77 -3.85 4.42
N ALA A 62 6.43 -3.32 3.39
CA ALA A 62 5.82 -3.00 2.10
C ALA A 62 5.26 -4.25 1.39
N LEU A 63 5.91 -5.41 1.50
CA LEU A 63 5.39 -6.66 0.94
C LEU A 63 4.18 -7.21 1.69
N LEU A 64 4.04 -6.89 2.98
CA LEU A 64 3.00 -7.45 3.85
C LEU A 64 1.80 -6.53 4.04
N HIS A 65 1.93 -5.22 3.81
CA HIS A 65 0.93 -4.23 4.23
C HIS A 65 -0.50 -4.53 3.74
N ASP A 66 -0.66 -4.87 2.46
CA ASP A 66 -1.94 -5.20 1.81
C ASP A 66 -2.16 -6.71 1.59
N ILE A 67 -1.38 -7.59 2.24
CA ILE A 67 -1.49 -9.04 1.99
C ILE A 67 -2.85 -9.61 2.41
N ALA A 68 -3.52 -9.00 3.39
CA ALA A 68 -4.88 -9.36 3.83
C ALA A 68 -5.91 -9.21 2.70
N GLU A 69 -5.66 -8.31 1.74
CA GLU A 69 -6.55 -8.05 0.61
C GLU A 69 -6.77 -9.27 -0.28
N CYS A 70 -5.88 -10.28 -0.23
CA CYS A 70 -6.10 -11.54 -0.93
C CYS A 70 -7.36 -12.30 -0.48
N ILE A 71 -7.90 -11.96 0.71
CA ILE A 71 -9.16 -12.47 1.24
C ILE A 71 -10.24 -11.37 1.26
N THR A 72 -9.91 -10.17 1.75
CA THR A 72 -10.91 -9.09 1.92
C THR A 72 -11.28 -8.40 0.61
N GLY A 73 -10.42 -8.49 -0.41
CA GLY A 73 -10.37 -7.54 -1.52
C GLY A 73 -9.82 -6.18 -1.08
N ASP A 74 -9.55 -5.32 -2.05
CA ASP A 74 -9.20 -3.91 -1.79
C ASP A 74 -10.43 -3.17 -1.28
N ILE A 75 -10.51 -2.94 0.04
CA ILE A 75 -11.61 -2.26 0.71
C ILE A 75 -11.30 -0.75 0.74
N THR A 76 -12.16 0.05 0.10
CA THR A 76 -11.97 1.50 0.06
C THR A 76 -12.55 2.20 1.30
N PRO A 77 -12.09 3.43 1.62
CA PRO A 77 -12.68 4.26 2.69
C PRO A 77 -14.17 4.56 2.52
N HIS A 78 -14.73 4.38 1.30
CA HIS A 78 -16.14 4.57 1.00
C HIS A 78 -16.99 3.34 1.35
N GLU A 79 -16.38 2.16 1.41
CA GLU A 79 -17.04 0.90 1.74
C GLU A 79 -16.96 0.59 3.24
N MET A 80 -15.83 0.94 3.88
CA MET A 80 -15.60 0.63 5.29
C MET A 80 -14.74 1.70 5.96
N LYS A 81 -15.12 2.06 7.19
CA LYS A 81 -14.30 2.94 8.04
C LYS A 81 -12.97 2.27 8.37
N LYS A 82 -11.92 3.08 8.53
CA LYS A 82 -10.55 2.63 8.79
C LYS A 82 -10.46 1.67 9.99
N GLU A 83 -11.12 1.99 11.09
CA GLU A 83 -11.07 1.17 12.31
C GLU A 83 -11.65 -0.22 12.06
N LYS A 84 -12.74 -0.29 11.30
CA LYS A 84 -13.37 -1.57 10.97
C LYS A 84 -12.56 -2.36 9.94
N LYS A 85 -11.94 -1.68 8.96
CA LYS A 85 -11.01 -2.31 8.00
C LYS A 85 -9.87 -2.97 8.75
N MET A 86 -9.25 -2.25 9.69
CA MET A 86 -8.16 -2.77 10.51
C MET A 86 -8.56 -4.02 11.31
N GLU A 87 -9.74 -4.02 11.95
CA GLU A 87 -10.24 -5.21 12.67
C GLU A 87 -10.40 -6.42 11.73
N VAL A 88 -10.98 -6.23 10.54
CA VAL A 88 -11.21 -7.30 9.57
C VAL A 88 -9.89 -7.85 9.04
N GLU A 89 -8.95 -6.96 8.70
CA GLU A 89 -7.63 -7.34 8.19
C GLU A 89 -6.80 -8.04 9.27
N GLU A 90 -6.89 -7.63 10.53
CA GLU A 90 -6.18 -8.28 11.63
C GLU A 90 -6.61 -9.74 11.79
N GLU A 91 -7.90 -10.03 11.72
CA GLU A 91 -8.40 -11.40 11.80
C GLU A 91 -7.94 -12.24 10.59
N VAL A 92 -7.96 -11.67 9.39
CA VAL A 92 -7.42 -12.33 8.19
C VAL A 92 -5.93 -12.59 8.33
N MET A 93 -5.16 -11.62 8.84
CA MET A 93 -3.72 -11.75 9.02
C MET A 93 -3.34 -12.84 10.01
N LYS A 94 -4.07 -12.96 11.13
CA LYS A 94 -3.88 -14.05 12.09
C LYS A 94 -4.06 -15.41 11.42
N GLU A 95 -5.06 -15.56 10.56
CA GLU A 95 -5.31 -16.82 9.84
C GLU A 95 -4.24 -17.11 8.75
N LEU A 96 -3.91 -16.09 7.96
CA LEU A 96 -2.97 -16.18 6.84
C LEU A 96 -1.55 -16.49 7.29
N ILE A 97 -1.05 -15.75 8.28
CA ILE A 97 0.32 -15.88 8.79
C ILE A 97 0.47 -17.12 9.67
N GLY A 98 -0.53 -17.45 10.48
CA GLY A 98 -0.49 -18.62 11.35
C GLY A 98 0.65 -18.57 12.36
N ASP A 99 1.62 -19.48 12.24
CA ASP A 99 2.75 -19.65 13.16
C ASP A 99 4.00 -18.82 12.77
N MET A 100 3.99 -18.13 11.63
CA MET A 100 5.11 -17.30 11.17
C MET A 100 5.11 -15.92 11.84
N ASN A 101 5.19 -15.91 13.18
CA ASN A 101 4.95 -14.73 14.03
C ASN A 101 5.79 -13.48 13.67
N GLU A 102 7.01 -13.63 13.16
CA GLU A 102 7.85 -12.49 12.74
C GLU A 102 7.12 -11.60 11.71
N TYR A 103 6.44 -12.20 10.73
CA TYR A 103 5.73 -11.43 9.69
C TYR A 103 4.47 -10.77 10.22
N TYR A 104 3.78 -11.41 11.18
CA TYR A 104 2.63 -10.81 11.85
C TYR A 104 3.05 -9.58 12.66
N GLU A 105 4.14 -9.66 13.42
CA GLU A 105 4.63 -8.53 14.21
C GLU A 105 5.10 -7.36 13.31
N ILE A 106 5.74 -7.66 12.16
CA ILE A 106 6.10 -6.62 11.18
C ILE A 106 4.85 -5.93 10.61
N TRP A 107 3.82 -6.70 10.24
CA TRP A 107 2.57 -6.14 9.77
C TRP A 107 1.85 -5.33 10.86
N LYS A 108 1.81 -5.84 12.08
CA LYS A 108 1.20 -5.15 13.22
C LYS A 108 1.89 -3.84 13.54
N GLU A 109 3.22 -3.80 13.42
CA GLU A 109 4.00 -2.57 13.58
C GLU A 109 3.69 -1.54 12.49
N PHE A 110 3.52 -1.99 11.23
CA PHE A 110 3.04 -1.11 10.16
C PHE A 110 1.67 -0.49 10.52
N ILE A 111 0.74 -1.30 11.03
CA ILE A 111 -0.59 -0.83 11.42
C ILE A 111 -0.55 0.14 12.61
N SER A 112 0.34 -0.09 13.59
CA SER A 112 0.44 0.79 14.77
C SER A 112 1.06 2.16 14.46
N MET A 113 1.81 2.28 13.35
CA MET A 113 2.50 3.51 12.94
C MET A 113 3.46 4.07 14.01
N GLU A 114 4.02 3.22 14.86
CA GLU A 114 4.84 3.67 16.00
C GLU A 114 6.29 3.96 15.57
N SER A 115 6.88 3.11 14.72
CA SER A 115 8.25 3.25 14.25
C SER A 115 8.39 4.25 13.11
N GLU A 116 9.63 4.69 12.90
CA GLU A 116 9.97 5.57 11.78
C GLU A 116 9.79 4.84 10.44
N GLU A 117 10.20 3.58 10.35
CA GLU A 117 9.97 2.74 9.18
C GLU A 117 8.47 2.63 8.86
N ALA A 118 7.62 2.33 9.84
CA ALA A 118 6.19 2.20 9.64
C ALA A 118 5.57 3.52 9.13
N LYS A 119 5.89 4.65 9.76
CA LYS A 119 5.40 5.97 9.32
C LYS A 119 5.79 6.29 7.89
N ILE A 120 7.03 5.98 7.52
CA ILE A 120 7.53 6.24 6.17
C ILE A 120 6.89 5.29 5.16
N ILE A 121 6.65 4.01 5.48
CA ILE A 121 5.90 3.12 4.57
C ILE A 121 4.48 3.64 4.33
N HIS A 122 3.79 4.18 5.34
CA HIS A 122 2.47 4.83 5.16
C HIS A 122 2.51 6.05 4.26
N ASP A 123 3.60 6.82 4.28
CA ASP A 123 3.80 7.94 3.38
C ASP A 123 4.16 7.46 1.96
N ILE A 124 4.95 6.38 1.84
CA ILE A 124 5.33 5.76 0.56
C ILE A 124 4.12 5.16 -0.15
N ASP A 125 3.26 4.43 0.56
CA ASP A 125 2.01 3.88 0.05
C ASP A 125 1.15 4.97 -0.62
N LYS A 126 0.97 6.11 0.07
CA LYS A 126 0.25 7.26 -0.51
C LYS A 126 1.01 7.91 -1.66
N MET A 127 2.33 8.06 -1.55
CA MET A 127 3.13 8.65 -2.62
C MET A 127 3.08 7.81 -3.90
N GLU A 128 3.07 6.48 -3.77
CA GLU A 128 2.90 5.55 -4.89
C GLU A 128 1.54 5.78 -5.56
N MET A 129 0.46 5.88 -4.78
CA MET A 129 -0.88 6.19 -5.29
C MET A 129 -0.92 7.54 -6.02
N LEU A 130 -0.25 8.58 -5.51
CA LEU A 130 -0.16 9.89 -6.17
C LEU A 130 0.61 9.82 -7.49
N LEU A 131 1.69 9.04 -7.53
CA LEU A 131 2.44 8.78 -8.76
C LEU A 131 1.57 8.06 -9.79
N GLN A 132 0.80 7.06 -9.37
CA GLN A 132 -0.14 6.37 -10.24
C GLN A 132 -1.26 7.30 -10.74
N ALA A 133 -1.79 8.17 -9.88
CA ALA A 133 -2.76 9.19 -10.28
C ALA A 133 -2.17 10.08 -11.39
N LYS A 134 -0.93 10.53 -11.21
CA LYS A 134 -0.22 11.35 -12.20
C LYS A 134 -0.05 10.64 -13.55
N GLU A 135 0.22 9.34 -13.54
CA GLU A 135 0.31 8.53 -14.77
C GLU A 135 -1.05 8.42 -15.47
N TYR A 136 -2.13 8.18 -14.72
CA TYR A 136 -3.48 8.14 -15.27
C TYR A 136 -3.98 9.50 -15.80
N GLU A 137 -3.42 10.64 -15.38
CA GLU A 137 -3.76 11.95 -15.98
C GLU A 137 -3.46 12.03 -17.48
N LYS A 138 -2.61 11.15 -18.01
CA LYS A 138 -2.28 11.10 -19.44
C LYS A 138 -3.45 10.59 -20.29
N ASP A 139 -4.22 9.65 -19.73
CA ASP A 139 -5.28 8.93 -20.42
C ASP A 139 -6.68 9.32 -19.92
N TYR A 140 -6.77 9.94 -18.73
CA TYR A 140 -8.03 10.26 -18.06
C TYR A 140 -8.11 11.73 -17.59
N CYS A 141 -9.34 12.25 -17.50
CA CYS A 141 -9.59 13.62 -17.05
C CYS A 141 -9.12 13.84 -15.60
N LYS A 142 -8.37 14.91 -15.36
CA LYS A 142 -7.85 15.30 -14.03
C LYS A 142 -8.92 15.42 -12.95
N GLU A 143 -10.15 15.79 -13.31
CA GLU A 143 -11.24 15.91 -12.35
C GLU A 143 -11.56 14.57 -11.67
N LYS A 144 -11.39 13.45 -12.38
CA LYS A 144 -11.55 12.09 -11.81
C LYS A 144 -10.49 11.77 -10.75
N LEU A 145 -9.32 12.39 -10.86
CA LEU A 145 -8.14 12.07 -10.05
C LEU A 145 -7.94 13.04 -8.88
N LYS A 146 -8.76 14.09 -8.82
CA LYS A 146 -8.67 15.16 -7.82
C LYS A 146 -8.72 14.65 -6.38
N GLU A 147 -9.61 13.71 -6.08
CA GLU A 147 -9.75 13.14 -4.73
C GLU A 147 -8.48 12.40 -4.27
N PHE A 148 -7.70 11.82 -5.19
CA PHE A 148 -6.44 11.16 -4.85
C PHE A 148 -5.36 12.18 -4.53
N TRP A 149 -5.27 13.26 -5.31
CA TRP A 149 -4.34 14.36 -5.05
C TRP A 149 -4.58 15.05 -3.72
N GLU A 150 -5.83 15.11 -3.24
CA GLU A 150 -6.15 15.65 -1.92
C GLU A 150 -5.55 14.84 -0.76
N GLU A 151 -5.16 13.59 -0.99
CA GLU A 151 -4.54 12.72 0.03
C GLU A 151 -3.09 13.11 0.32
N GLU A 152 -2.46 13.97 -0.50
CA GLU A 152 -1.11 14.47 -0.24
C GLU A 152 -0.96 15.15 1.13
N LYS A 153 -2.05 15.75 1.64
CA LYS A 153 -2.09 16.38 2.96
C LYS A 153 -1.78 15.40 4.10
N HIS A 154 -1.91 14.10 3.86
CA HIS A 154 -1.64 13.06 4.83
C HIS A 154 -0.19 12.60 4.86
N ILE A 155 0.62 12.95 3.85
CA ILE A 155 2.04 12.64 3.80
C ILE A 155 2.80 13.62 4.69
N LYS A 156 3.66 13.11 5.59
CA LYS A 156 4.26 13.91 6.68
C LYS A 156 5.76 14.09 6.53
N HIS A 157 6.46 13.11 5.97
CA HIS A 157 7.91 13.15 5.89
C HIS A 157 8.39 14.23 4.89
N PRO A 158 9.19 15.24 5.32
CA PRO A 158 9.54 16.39 4.48
C PRO A 158 10.20 16.04 3.15
N PHE A 159 11.03 14.99 3.12
CA PHE A 159 11.66 14.52 1.89
C PHE A 159 10.63 13.97 0.89
N LEU A 160 9.61 13.24 1.35
CA LEU A 160 8.58 12.69 0.45
C LEU A 160 7.69 13.82 -0.08
N ILE A 161 7.38 14.81 0.77
CA ILE A 161 6.70 16.03 0.34
C ILE A 161 7.47 16.72 -0.79
N SER A 162 8.80 16.85 -0.69
CA SER A 162 9.60 17.42 -1.79
C SER A 162 9.52 16.62 -3.09
N LEU A 163 9.47 15.29 -3.01
CA LEU A 163 9.33 14.43 -4.20
C LEU A 163 7.95 14.59 -4.85
N ILE A 164 6.88 14.73 -4.06
CA ILE A 164 5.52 14.97 -4.59
C ILE A 164 5.47 16.27 -5.40
N GLU A 165 6.14 17.31 -4.93
CA GLU A 165 6.25 18.58 -5.67
C GLU A 165 7.02 18.43 -6.99
N GLU A 166 7.88 17.42 -7.13
CA GLU A 166 8.52 17.06 -8.40
C GLU A 166 7.56 16.23 -9.28
N ILE A 167 6.82 15.28 -8.70
CA ILE A 167 5.81 14.46 -9.40
C ILE A 167 4.72 15.35 -10.04
N LYS A 168 4.33 16.45 -9.39
CA LYS A 168 3.34 17.39 -9.98
C LYS A 168 3.82 18.03 -11.30
N LYS A 169 5.13 18.13 -11.51
CA LYS A 169 5.76 18.88 -12.61
C LYS A 169 6.07 18.05 -13.86
N ILE A 170 6.17 16.72 -13.72
CA ILE A 170 6.30 15.79 -14.87
C ILE A 170 5.02 15.74 -15.71
#